data_AF-A0A2U1PK49-F1
#
_entry.id   AF-A0A2U1PK49-F1
#
_cell.length_a   1.000
_cell.length_b   1.000
_cell.length_c   1.000
_cell.angle_alpha   90.00
_cell.angle_beta   90.00
_cell.angle_gamma   90.00
#
_symmetry.space_group_name_H-M   'P 1'
#
loop_
_entity.id
_entity.type
_entity.pdbx_description
1 polymer ?
#
loop_
_entity_poly.entity_id
_entity_poly.type
_entity_poly.pdbx_seq_one_letter_code
_entity_poly.pdbx_strand_id
1 'polypeptide(L)'
;MADGTMMFSEEEVKEMCGFKFCGDGHVEVTCGCTSYCYGDAVGILKVFINGDLEITCDCTPGCQEDKLTPAAFEKHSGRETARKWKNNIWVIVDGDKVPLYKTALLKYYNQALTKTSNKSQSGQLVHRDEFVKCTKCDKLRRFHLHTSEECRLYHDASRDNDWKCSDMPYEKITCDDEEERASRRVYRGCSRASTCTGCTSCVCFGCATCRFSDCGCQTCTDFTSNAKA
;
A
#
# COMPACT_ATOMS: atom_id res chain seq x y z
N MET A 1 -19.05 -7.60 35.25
CA MET A 1 -17.67 -7.96 34.90
C MET A 1 -17.68 -8.17 33.39
N ALA A 2 -17.22 -7.17 32.64
CA ALA A 2 -17.35 -7.17 31.19
C ALA A 2 -16.22 -8.01 30.59
N ASP A 3 -16.64 -9.08 29.93
CA ASP A 3 -15.84 -10.07 29.22
C ASP A 3 -15.02 -9.38 28.11
N GLY A 4 -13.72 -9.21 28.35
CA GLY A 4 -12.77 -8.62 27.42
C GLY A 4 -12.55 -9.59 26.26
N THR A 5 -13.31 -9.38 25.19
CA THR A 5 -13.27 -10.16 23.96
C THR A 5 -11.83 -10.40 23.53
N MET A 6 -11.36 -11.65 23.64
CA MET A 6 -10.01 -12.04 23.22
C MET A 6 -9.75 -11.58 21.78
N MET A 7 -8.74 -10.74 21.58
CA MET A 7 -8.41 -10.17 20.26
C MET A 7 -7.98 -11.24 19.25
N PHE A 8 -7.46 -12.36 19.72
CA PHE A 8 -7.07 -13.50 18.91
C PHE A 8 -7.66 -14.77 19.51
N SER A 9 -8.03 -15.74 18.67
CA SER A 9 -8.42 -17.06 19.16
C SER A 9 -7.19 -17.78 19.72
N GLU A 10 -7.40 -18.71 20.66
CA GLU A 10 -6.32 -19.48 21.26
C GLU A 10 -5.48 -20.21 20.19
N GLU A 11 -6.12 -20.69 19.11
CA GLU A 11 -5.46 -21.34 17.97
C GLU A 11 -4.63 -20.38 17.12
N GLU A 12 -5.05 -19.11 16.98
CA GLU A 12 -4.35 -18.10 16.17
C GLU A 12 -2.99 -17.70 16.78
N VAL A 13 -2.85 -17.84 18.10
CA VAL A 13 -1.67 -17.40 18.86
C VAL A 13 -1.02 -18.51 19.68
N LYS A 14 -1.52 -19.74 19.53
CA LYS A 14 -0.95 -20.93 20.13
C LYS A 14 0.53 -21.00 19.77
N GLU A 15 1.37 -21.31 20.76
CA GLU A 15 2.82 -21.51 20.57
C GLU A 15 3.60 -20.27 20.11
N MET A 16 3.01 -19.08 20.12
CA MET A 16 3.74 -17.83 19.92
C MET A 16 4.58 -17.47 21.15
N CYS A 17 5.89 -17.34 20.96
CA CYS A 17 6.80 -17.02 22.05
C CYS A 17 6.54 -15.61 22.61
N GLY A 18 6.41 -15.52 23.93
CA GLY A 18 6.21 -14.25 24.61
C GLY A 18 4.82 -13.63 24.41
N PHE A 19 3.86 -14.37 23.86
CA PHE A 19 2.51 -13.88 23.68
C PHE A 19 1.82 -13.59 25.02
N LYS A 20 1.32 -12.37 25.21
CA LYS A 20 0.61 -11.93 26.40
C LYS A 20 -0.55 -11.02 26.03
N PHE A 21 -1.70 -11.23 26.67
CA PHE A 21 -2.80 -10.29 26.60
C PHE A 21 -2.64 -9.22 27.69
N CYS A 22 -2.63 -7.96 27.30
CA CYS A 22 -2.51 -6.84 28.23
C CYS A 22 -3.89 -6.20 28.44
N GLY A 23 -4.23 -5.93 29.71
CA GLY A 23 -5.58 -5.48 30.12
C GLY A 23 -5.99 -4.09 29.62
N ASP A 24 -5.08 -3.40 28.93
CA ASP A 24 -5.22 -2.10 28.28
C ASP A 24 -5.62 -2.16 26.80
N GLY A 25 -5.93 -3.37 26.28
CA GLY A 25 -6.54 -3.52 24.95
C GLY A 25 -5.54 -3.75 23.82
N HIS A 26 -4.35 -4.27 24.15
CA HIS A 26 -3.38 -4.78 23.19
C HIS A 26 -2.84 -6.14 23.60
N VAL A 27 -2.17 -6.78 22.64
CA VAL A 27 -1.39 -7.99 22.91
C VAL A 27 0.07 -7.71 22.65
N GLU A 28 0.94 -8.40 23.38
CA GLU A 28 2.38 -8.34 23.23
C GLU A 28 2.90 -9.68 22.75
N VAL A 29 3.94 -9.66 21.92
CA VAL A 29 4.60 -10.86 21.42
C VAL A 29 6.07 -10.57 21.16
N THR A 30 6.94 -11.56 21.39
CA THR A 30 8.36 -11.42 21.03
C THR A 30 8.51 -11.38 19.52
N CYS A 31 9.17 -10.34 19.03
CA CYS A 31 9.48 -10.16 17.62
C CYS A 31 10.98 -9.94 17.42
N GLY A 32 11.42 -10.00 16.17
CA GLY A 32 12.77 -9.63 15.82
C GLY A 32 12.94 -9.35 14.35
N CYS A 33 14.10 -8.82 14.00
CA CYS A 33 14.52 -8.57 12.63
C CYS A 33 15.98 -8.99 12.48
N THR A 34 16.26 -9.84 11.49
CA THR A 34 17.62 -10.38 11.29
C THR A 34 18.40 -9.51 10.33
N SER A 35 19.46 -8.87 10.81
CA SER A 35 20.46 -8.19 9.99
C SER A 35 21.52 -9.17 9.49
N TYR A 36 21.98 -9.00 8.25
CA TYR A 36 23.10 -9.78 7.74
C TYR A 36 24.41 -9.48 8.48
N CYS A 37 24.62 -8.22 8.87
CA CYS A 37 25.85 -7.76 9.51
C CYS A 37 25.82 -7.91 11.04
N TYR A 38 24.65 -7.73 11.65
CA TYR A 38 24.52 -7.56 13.10
C TYR A 38 23.75 -8.68 13.80
N GLY A 39 23.26 -9.68 13.06
CA GLY A 39 22.44 -10.75 13.62
C GLY A 39 21.03 -10.27 13.98
N ASP A 40 20.41 -10.91 14.99
CA ASP A 40 19.03 -10.62 15.36
C ASP A 40 18.92 -9.40 16.28
N ALA A 41 18.18 -8.39 15.83
CA ALA A 41 17.62 -7.38 16.73
C ALA A 41 16.29 -7.92 17.26
N VAL A 42 16.17 -8.10 18.57
CA VAL A 42 14.95 -8.60 19.22
C VAL A 42 14.18 -7.42 19.82
N GLY A 43 12.86 -7.54 19.90
CA GLY A 43 12.00 -6.56 20.53
C GLY A 43 10.65 -7.15 20.90
N ILE A 44 9.80 -6.33 21.51
CA ILE A 44 8.43 -6.70 21.86
C ILE A 44 7.49 -5.95 20.92
N LEU A 45 6.72 -6.69 20.13
CA LEU A 45 5.67 -6.14 19.28
C LEU A 45 4.37 -6.06 20.07
N LYS A 46 3.79 -4.86 20.11
CA LYS A 46 2.46 -4.57 20.63
C LYS A 46 1.48 -4.43 19.48
N VAL A 47 0.36 -5.14 19.56
CA VAL A 47 -0.72 -5.10 18.55
C VAL A 47 -2.00 -4.61 19.21
N PHE A 48 -2.47 -3.44 18.77
CA PHE A 48 -3.65 -2.79 19.32
C PHE A 48 -4.91 -3.08 18.49
N ILE A 49 -6.09 -3.04 19.13
CA ILE A 49 -7.37 -3.33 18.47
C ILE A 49 -7.76 -2.27 17.42
N ASN A 50 -7.26 -1.05 17.59
CA ASN A 50 -7.40 0.05 16.65
C ASN A 50 -6.51 -0.14 15.40
N GLY A 51 -5.64 -1.15 15.39
CA GLY A 51 -4.72 -1.52 14.32
C GLY A 51 -3.35 -0.85 14.38
N ASP A 52 -3.04 -0.09 15.44
CA ASP A 52 -1.70 0.42 15.65
C ASP A 52 -0.74 -0.71 16.01
N LEU A 53 0.53 -0.52 15.64
CA LEU A 53 1.63 -1.44 15.92
C LEU A 53 2.79 -0.64 16.52
N GLU A 54 3.25 -1.06 17.69
CA GLU A 54 4.41 -0.48 18.36
C GLU A 54 5.42 -1.56 18.67
N ILE A 55 6.71 -1.24 18.55
CA ILE A 55 7.82 -2.13 18.90
C ILE A 55 8.71 -1.44 19.92
N THR A 56 8.90 -2.09 21.06
CA THR A 56 9.96 -1.74 22.01
C THR A 56 11.19 -2.56 21.67
N CYS A 57 12.30 -1.91 21.35
CA CYS A 57 13.53 -2.57 20.94
C CYS A 57 14.35 -3.02 22.15
N ASP A 58 14.90 -4.24 22.11
CA ASP A 58 15.84 -4.78 23.11
C ASP A 58 17.05 -5.43 22.41
N CYS A 59 17.52 -4.80 21.33
CA CYS A 59 18.62 -5.33 20.52
C CYS A 59 19.97 -5.32 21.26
N THR A 60 20.15 -4.40 22.21
CA THR A 60 21.34 -4.29 23.05
C THR A 60 20.96 -3.78 24.45
N PRO A 61 21.68 -4.19 25.51
CA PRO A 61 21.49 -3.63 26.84
C PRO A 61 21.65 -2.11 26.83
N GLY A 62 20.58 -1.39 27.16
CA GLY A 62 20.56 0.08 27.15
C GLY A 62 20.00 0.72 25.87
N CYS A 63 19.46 -0.06 24.94
CA CYS A 63 18.67 0.49 23.83
C CYS A 63 17.48 1.29 24.40
N GLN A 64 17.37 2.57 24.03
CA GLN A 64 16.31 3.47 24.51
C GLN A 64 15.17 3.63 23.49
N GLU A 65 15.21 2.88 22.40
CA GLU A 65 14.20 2.97 21.36
C GLU A 65 12.91 2.26 21.80
N ASP A 66 11.96 3.06 22.25
CA ASP A 66 10.62 2.64 22.64
C ASP A 66 9.57 3.17 21.65
N LYS A 67 8.46 2.45 21.50
CA LYS A 67 7.34 2.81 20.60
C LYS A 67 7.74 3.04 19.14
N LEU A 68 8.67 2.23 18.63
CA LEU A 68 9.02 2.25 17.22
C LEU A 68 7.86 1.73 16.36
N THR A 69 7.62 2.36 15.21
CA THR A 69 6.81 1.72 14.17
C THR A 69 7.57 0.50 13.62
N PRO A 70 6.89 -0.52 13.06
CA PRO A 70 7.57 -1.65 12.45
C PRO A 70 8.61 -1.26 11.39
N ALA A 71 8.34 -0.24 10.57
CA ALA A 71 9.31 0.27 9.60
C ALA A 71 10.53 0.94 10.26
N ALA A 72 10.31 1.67 11.36
CA ALA A 72 11.40 2.28 12.12
C ALA A 72 12.27 1.22 12.81
N PHE A 73 11.67 0.17 13.37
CA PHE A 73 12.40 -0.98 13.94
C PHE A 73 13.22 -1.74 12.88
N GLU A 74 12.64 -1.99 11.70
CA GLU A 74 13.37 -2.59 10.58
C GLU A 74 14.59 -1.75 10.20
N LYS A 75 14.44 -0.42 10.10
CA LYS A 75 15.55 0.49 9.84
C LYS A 75 16.60 0.43 10.97
N HIS A 76 16.15 0.51 12.22
CA HIS A 76 17.00 0.45 13.41
C HIS A 76 17.83 -0.84 13.48
N SER A 77 17.24 -1.98 13.08
CA SER A 77 17.94 -3.27 13.00
C SER A 77 19.01 -3.35 11.89
N GLY A 78 19.23 -2.29 11.12
CA GLY A 78 20.24 -2.24 10.06
C GLY A 78 19.75 -2.73 8.69
N ARG A 79 18.43 -2.71 8.42
CA ARG A 79 17.83 -3.03 7.11
C ARG A 79 17.31 -1.80 6.37
N GLU A 80 18.09 -0.73 6.29
CA GLU A 80 17.68 0.59 5.78
C GLU A 80 17.09 0.60 4.34
N THR A 81 17.40 -0.38 3.50
CA THR A 81 16.98 -0.40 2.08
C THR A 81 15.75 -1.27 1.78
N ALA A 82 15.32 -2.11 2.72
CA ALA A 82 14.23 -3.03 2.49
C ALA A 82 12.94 -2.45 3.09
N ARG A 83 12.13 -1.72 2.32
CA ARG A 83 10.78 -1.25 2.76
C ARG A 83 9.78 -2.41 2.87
N LYS A 84 10.16 -3.51 3.52
CA LYS A 84 9.46 -4.80 3.54
C LYS A 84 9.36 -5.35 4.97
N TRP A 85 9.14 -4.49 5.96
CA TRP A 85 9.05 -4.87 7.37
C TRP A 85 8.09 -6.03 7.64
N LYS A 86 6.97 -6.15 6.90
CA LYS A 86 6.02 -7.28 7.05
C LYS A 86 6.66 -8.65 6.77
N ASN A 87 7.69 -8.68 5.92
CA ASN A 87 8.44 -9.87 5.55
C ASN A 87 9.69 -10.07 6.40
N ASN A 88 10.30 -8.97 6.85
CA ASN A 88 11.59 -8.98 7.51
C ASN A 88 11.48 -9.10 9.03
N ILE A 89 10.41 -8.55 9.60
CA ILE A 89 10.09 -8.74 11.01
C ILE A 89 9.42 -10.09 11.16
N TRP A 90 9.96 -10.88 12.07
CA TRP A 90 9.49 -12.21 12.41
C TRP A 90 9.06 -12.27 13.87
N VAL A 91 8.24 -13.26 14.17
CA VAL A 91 7.92 -13.73 15.52
C VAL A 91 8.32 -15.20 15.62
N ILE A 92 8.44 -15.72 16.84
CA ILE A 92 8.75 -17.13 17.05
C ILE A 92 7.44 -17.89 17.27
N VAL A 93 7.16 -18.87 16.41
CA VAL A 93 6.01 -19.77 16.51
C VAL A 93 6.55 -21.19 16.49
N ASP A 94 6.26 -21.98 17.53
CA ASP A 94 6.77 -23.36 17.67
C ASP A 94 8.30 -23.48 17.48
N GLY A 95 9.04 -22.46 17.98
CA GLY A 95 10.50 -22.39 17.85
C GLY A 95 11.03 -21.87 16.51
N ASP A 96 10.18 -21.72 15.50
CA ASP A 96 10.55 -21.23 14.18
C ASP A 96 10.33 -19.71 14.02
N LYS A 97 11.23 -19.06 13.29
CA LYS A 97 11.08 -17.64 12.91
C LYS A 97 10.08 -17.51 11.76
N VAL A 98 8.89 -17.02 12.06
CA VAL A 98 7.81 -16.82 11.10
C VAL A 98 7.63 -15.32 10.81
N PRO A 99 7.71 -14.88 9.54
CA PRO A 99 7.44 -13.50 9.15
C PRO A 99 6.03 -13.03 9.53
N LEU A 100 5.87 -11.77 9.94
CA LEU A 100 4.59 -11.21 10.37
C LEU A 100 3.47 -11.34 9.32
N TYR A 101 3.77 -11.24 8.03
CA TYR A 101 2.74 -11.38 6.99
C TYR A 101 2.09 -12.77 6.94
N LYS A 102 2.74 -13.79 7.50
CA LYS A 102 2.23 -15.16 7.59
C LYS A 102 1.45 -15.42 8.89
N THR A 103 1.42 -14.49 9.83
CA THR A 103 0.76 -14.66 11.13
C THR A 103 -0.56 -13.91 11.20
N ALA A 104 -1.40 -14.28 12.17
CA ALA A 104 -2.65 -13.58 12.43
C ALA A 104 -2.46 -12.17 13.00
N LEU A 105 -1.27 -11.82 13.51
CA LEU A 105 -0.99 -10.57 14.24
C LEU A 105 -1.27 -9.29 13.42
N LEU A 106 -1.24 -9.37 12.08
CA LEU A 106 -1.57 -8.23 11.22
C LEU A 106 -3.08 -8.07 10.94
N LYS A 107 -3.94 -8.89 11.52
CA LYS A 107 -5.41 -8.85 11.33
C LYS A 107 -5.97 -7.46 11.60
N TYR A 108 -5.70 -6.89 12.78
CA TYR A 108 -6.21 -5.56 13.16
C TYR A 108 -5.54 -4.43 12.39
N TYR A 109 -4.23 -4.51 12.17
CA TYR A 109 -3.50 -3.55 11.34
C TYR A 109 -4.07 -3.48 9.91
N ASN A 110 -4.28 -4.63 9.27
CA ASN A 110 -4.87 -4.71 7.94
C ASN A 110 -6.34 -4.26 7.96
N GLN A 111 -7.10 -4.57 9.01
CA GLN A 111 -8.47 -4.06 9.18
C GLN A 111 -8.53 -2.55 9.41
N ALA A 112 -7.55 -1.95 10.08
CA ALA A 112 -7.47 -0.51 10.28
C ALA A 112 -7.02 0.20 9.01
N LEU A 113 -6.09 -0.39 8.25
CA LEU A 113 -5.80 0.03 6.89
C LEU A 113 -7.06 -0.06 6.03
N THR A 114 -7.84 -1.13 6.11
CA THR A 114 -9.11 -1.18 5.37
C THR A 114 -10.15 -0.23 5.95
N LYS A 115 -10.22 0.07 7.24
CA LYS A 115 -11.16 1.04 7.83
C LYS A 115 -10.83 2.50 7.48
N THR A 116 -9.54 2.86 7.48
CA THR A 116 -9.05 4.15 6.98
C THR A 116 -9.24 4.25 5.46
N SER A 117 -9.06 3.13 4.75
CA SER A 117 -9.40 2.98 3.33
C SER A 117 -10.92 2.95 3.09
N ASN A 118 -11.73 2.50 4.04
CA ASN A 118 -13.20 2.35 3.95
C ASN A 118 -13.94 3.63 4.35
N LYS A 119 -13.25 4.69 4.80
CA LYS A 119 -13.80 6.04 4.66
C LYS A 119 -13.80 6.52 3.21
N SER A 120 -13.26 5.75 2.26
CA SER A 120 -13.39 6.01 0.82
C SER A 120 -13.60 4.78 -0.11
N GLN A 121 -13.55 3.53 0.37
CA GLN A 121 -13.53 2.33 -0.51
C GLN A 121 -14.78 1.44 -0.55
N SER A 122 -15.90 1.80 0.08
CA SER A 122 -17.19 1.28 -0.39
C SER A 122 -17.66 2.10 -1.60
N GLY A 123 -16.91 2.03 -2.72
CA GLY A 123 -17.31 2.64 -3.99
C GLY A 123 -16.22 3.28 -4.85
N GLN A 124 -14.99 3.50 -4.37
CA GLN A 124 -13.93 4.04 -5.23
C GLN A 124 -13.39 2.96 -6.18
N LEU A 125 -13.82 3.05 -7.43
CA LEU A 125 -13.18 2.39 -8.57
C LEU A 125 -11.72 2.86 -8.63
N VAL A 126 -10.77 1.99 -8.29
CA VAL A 126 -9.35 2.23 -8.58
C VAL A 126 -9.17 2.02 -10.08
N HIS A 127 -8.93 3.11 -10.82
CA HIS A 127 -8.66 3.00 -12.24
C HIS A 127 -7.24 2.46 -12.46
N ARG A 128 -7.07 1.73 -13.56
CA ARG A 128 -5.75 1.28 -13.98
C ARG A 128 -4.93 2.48 -14.47
N ASP A 129 -3.62 2.42 -14.34
CA ASP A 129 -2.75 3.42 -14.96
C ASP A 129 -2.88 3.41 -16.48
N GLU A 130 -2.74 4.58 -17.08
CA GLU A 130 -2.72 4.76 -18.53
C GLU A 130 -1.42 5.42 -19.00
N PHE A 131 -1.23 5.50 -20.31
CA PHE A 131 -0.01 6.06 -20.90
C PHE A 131 -0.35 7.09 -21.96
N VAL A 132 0.43 8.17 -22.01
CA VAL A 132 0.38 9.18 -23.07
C VAL A 132 1.70 9.15 -23.83
N LYS A 133 1.62 9.30 -25.15
CA LYS A 133 2.79 9.30 -26.04
C LYS A 133 3.29 10.73 -26.24
N CYS A 134 4.58 10.96 -25.97
CA CYS A 134 5.21 12.23 -26.26
C CYS A 134 5.31 12.45 -27.78
N THR A 135 4.84 13.59 -28.25
CA THR A 135 4.84 13.95 -29.69
C THR A 135 6.24 14.26 -30.23
N LYS A 136 7.20 14.62 -29.36
CA LYS A 136 8.58 14.93 -29.74
C LYS A 136 9.51 13.72 -29.85
N CYS A 137 9.34 12.71 -28.99
CA CYS A 137 10.28 11.58 -28.90
C CYS A 137 9.60 10.20 -28.95
N ASP A 138 8.28 10.14 -29.12
CA ASP A 138 7.46 8.94 -29.17
C ASP A 138 7.48 8.02 -27.92
N LYS A 139 8.20 8.42 -26.87
CA LYS A 139 8.21 7.70 -25.58
C LYS A 139 6.84 7.78 -24.90
N LEU A 140 6.42 6.65 -24.33
CA LEU A 140 5.23 6.53 -23.49
C LEU A 140 5.55 6.93 -22.05
N ARG A 141 4.73 7.82 -21.49
CA ARG A 141 4.79 8.25 -20.09
C ARG A 141 3.54 7.80 -19.34
N ARG A 142 3.74 7.25 -18.14
CA ARG A 142 2.67 6.67 -17.32
C ARG A 142 1.91 7.76 -16.58
N PHE A 143 0.60 7.62 -16.52
CA PHE A 143 -0.29 8.40 -15.68
C PHE A 143 -0.96 7.48 -14.66
N HIS A 144 -0.76 7.78 -13.37
CA HIS A 144 -1.56 7.21 -12.29
C HIS A 144 -2.97 7.76 -12.35
N LEU A 145 -3.98 6.93 -12.05
CA LEU A 145 -5.40 7.29 -12.10
C LEU A 145 -6.12 6.95 -10.78
N HIS A 146 -5.51 7.26 -9.63
CA HIS A 146 -6.03 6.93 -8.30
C HIS A 146 -6.98 8.01 -7.75
N THR A 147 -6.81 9.26 -8.19
CA THR A 147 -7.59 10.42 -7.73
C THR A 147 -8.29 11.13 -8.88
N SER A 148 -9.25 12.02 -8.56
CA SER A 148 -9.96 12.81 -9.58
C SER A 148 -9.05 13.79 -10.29
N GLU A 149 -8.10 14.38 -9.56
CA GLU A 149 -7.08 15.27 -10.12
C GLU A 149 -6.18 14.52 -11.11
N GLU A 150 -5.66 13.36 -10.72
CA GLU A 150 -4.87 12.49 -11.60
C GLU A 150 -5.66 12.07 -12.86
N CYS A 151 -6.93 11.71 -12.71
CA CYS A 151 -7.81 11.40 -13.83
C CYS A 151 -7.97 12.60 -14.77
N ARG A 152 -8.06 13.82 -14.23
CA ARG A 152 -8.16 15.05 -15.01
C ARG A 152 -6.86 15.35 -15.75
N LEU A 153 -5.72 15.22 -15.08
CA LEU A 153 -4.40 15.41 -15.68
C LEU A 153 -4.18 14.48 -16.88
N TYR A 154 -4.51 13.20 -16.72
CA TYR A 154 -4.47 12.26 -17.84
C TYR A 154 -5.47 12.62 -18.94
N HIS A 155 -6.70 12.99 -18.57
CA HIS A 155 -7.73 13.37 -19.53
C HIS A 155 -7.27 14.50 -20.44
N ASP A 156 -6.75 15.58 -19.86
CA ASP A 156 -6.27 16.74 -20.61
C ASP A 156 -5.05 16.37 -21.46
N ALA A 157 -4.08 15.63 -20.91
CA ALA A 157 -2.90 15.17 -21.64
C ALA A 157 -3.24 14.22 -22.82
N SER A 158 -4.22 13.33 -22.65
CA SER A 158 -4.66 12.40 -23.70
C SER A 158 -5.33 13.09 -24.89
N ARG A 159 -5.82 14.31 -24.68
CA ARG A 159 -6.51 15.12 -25.69
C ARG A 159 -5.61 16.16 -26.33
N ASP A 160 -4.50 16.48 -25.68
CA ASP A 160 -3.49 17.37 -26.23
C ASP A 160 -2.67 16.62 -27.28
N ASN A 161 -2.96 16.92 -28.55
CA ASN A 161 -2.24 16.36 -29.69
C ASN A 161 -0.77 16.81 -29.78
N ASP A 162 -0.37 17.81 -28.99
CA ASP A 162 0.98 18.36 -28.92
C ASP A 162 1.70 18.03 -27.60
N TRP A 163 1.13 17.14 -26.79
CA TRP A 163 1.65 16.78 -25.47
C TRP A 163 3.09 16.25 -25.53
N LYS A 164 3.96 16.75 -24.64
CA LYS A 164 5.39 16.42 -24.55
C LYS A 164 5.77 15.97 -23.15
N CYS A 165 6.92 15.31 -23.03
CA CYS A 165 7.50 14.93 -21.73
C CYS A 165 7.59 16.12 -20.76
N SER A 166 7.93 17.31 -21.26
CA SER A 166 8.02 18.53 -20.43
C SER A 166 6.68 18.97 -19.82
N ASP A 167 5.57 18.50 -20.37
CA ASP A 167 4.21 18.85 -19.95
C ASP A 167 3.69 17.89 -18.87
N MET A 168 4.57 17.02 -18.35
CA MET A 168 4.26 16.08 -17.28
C MET A 168 3.97 16.84 -15.97
N PRO A 169 2.82 16.60 -15.31
CA PRO A 169 2.33 17.50 -14.26
C PRO A 169 2.98 17.33 -12.88
N TYR A 170 3.49 16.13 -12.54
CA TYR A 170 4.04 15.84 -11.22
C TYR A 170 5.52 15.42 -11.22
N GLU A 171 6.11 15.18 -12.39
CA GLU A 171 7.52 14.80 -12.53
C GLU A 171 8.21 15.71 -13.55
N LYS A 172 9.41 16.21 -13.22
CA LYS A 172 10.25 16.92 -14.18
C LYS A 172 10.94 15.90 -15.08
N ILE A 173 10.25 15.50 -16.14
CA ILE A 173 10.75 14.55 -17.13
C ILE A 173 10.98 15.23 -18.48
N THR A 174 12.01 14.80 -19.18
CA THR A 174 12.43 15.34 -20.47
C THR A 174 12.39 14.26 -21.55
N CYS A 175 12.71 14.63 -22.78
CA CYS A 175 12.84 13.66 -23.87
C CYS A 175 14.10 12.80 -23.73
N ASP A 176 15.11 13.26 -22.99
CA ASP A 176 16.37 12.54 -22.80
C ASP A 176 16.22 11.42 -21.77
N ASP A 177 15.29 11.56 -20.83
CA ASP A 177 15.00 10.52 -19.83
C ASP A 177 14.49 9.23 -20.47
N GLU A 178 14.98 8.10 -19.96
CA GLU A 178 14.63 6.76 -20.45
C GLU A 178 13.13 6.46 -20.35
N GLU A 179 12.62 5.66 -21.29
CA GLU A 179 11.24 5.17 -21.25
C GLU A 179 11.11 4.03 -20.22
N GLU A 180 9.95 3.92 -19.58
CA GLU A 180 9.63 2.75 -18.77
C GLU A 180 9.70 1.46 -19.61
N ARG A 181 10.54 0.51 -19.17
CA ARG A 181 10.71 -0.81 -19.81
C ARG A 181 9.37 -1.52 -20.04
N ALA A 182 9.20 -2.12 -21.22
CA ALA A 182 7.97 -2.83 -21.61
C ALA A 182 7.47 -3.88 -20.58
N SER A 183 8.39 -4.62 -19.94
CA SER A 183 8.04 -5.60 -18.90
C SER A 183 7.43 -4.99 -17.64
N ARG A 184 7.55 -3.68 -17.43
CA ARG A 184 6.92 -2.95 -16.33
C ARG A 184 5.56 -2.36 -16.72
N ARG A 185 5.35 -2.04 -18.00
CA ARG A 185 4.09 -1.47 -18.52
C ARG A 185 2.87 -2.38 -18.39
N VAL A 186 3.09 -3.69 -18.21
CA VAL A 186 2.03 -4.67 -17.95
C VAL A 186 1.39 -4.50 -16.58
N TYR A 187 2.10 -3.90 -15.61
CA TYR A 187 1.59 -3.63 -14.27
C TYR A 187 0.88 -2.28 -14.27
N ARG A 188 -0.46 -2.31 -14.29
CA ARG A 188 -1.31 -1.10 -14.35
C ARG A 188 -2.20 -0.93 -13.12
N GLY A 189 -1.89 -1.60 -12.00
CA GLY A 189 -2.63 -1.40 -10.74
C GLY A 189 -4.04 -2.01 -10.69
N CYS A 190 -4.34 -3.01 -11.51
CA CYS A 190 -5.62 -3.73 -11.41
C CYS A 190 -5.71 -4.52 -10.10
N SER A 191 -6.81 -4.35 -9.37
CA SER A 191 -7.09 -5.03 -8.09
C SER A 191 -7.28 -6.55 -8.22
N ARG A 192 -7.66 -7.03 -9.41
CA ARG A 192 -7.94 -8.46 -9.67
C ARG A 192 -6.74 -9.24 -10.17
N ALA A 193 -5.84 -8.62 -10.93
CA ALA A 193 -4.66 -9.29 -11.49
C ALA A 193 -3.56 -8.28 -11.85
N SER A 194 -2.31 -8.57 -11.48
CA SER A 194 -1.18 -7.67 -11.67
C SER A 194 -0.86 -7.37 -13.14
N THR A 195 -1.16 -8.29 -14.07
CA THR A 195 -0.93 -8.18 -15.52
C THR A 195 -2.23 -8.04 -16.32
N CYS A 196 -3.29 -7.55 -15.67
CA CYS A 196 -4.61 -7.43 -16.29
C CYS A 196 -4.58 -6.56 -17.57
N THR A 197 -5.08 -7.12 -18.67
CA THR A 197 -5.19 -6.42 -19.96
C THR A 197 -6.46 -5.55 -20.07
N GLY A 198 -7.40 -5.65 -19.13
CA GLY A 198 -8.63 -4.84 -19.09
C GLY A 198 -9.86 -5.65 -18.70
N CYS A 199 -9.99 -5.99 -17.41
CA CYS A 199 -11.21 -6.65 -16.91
C CYS A 199 -12.36 -5.65 -16.71
N THR A 200 -13.56 -6.16 -16.45
CA THR A 200 -14.76 -5.35 -16.21
C THR A 200 -14.64 -4.39 -15.03
N SER A 201 -13.74 -4.64 -14.07
CA SER A 201 -13.44 -3.71 -12.98
C SER A 201 -12.41 -2.63 -13.34
N CYS A 202 -11.68 -2.79 -14.44
CA CYS A 202 -10.70 -1.80 -14.91
C CYS A 202 -11.31 -0.77 -15.85
N VAL A 203 -12.38 -1.12 -16.57
CA VAL A 203 -13.02 -0.25 -17.56
C VAL A 203 -13.97 0.69 -16.81
N CYS A 204 -13.64 1.98 -16.82
CA CYS A 204 -14.50 3.02 -16.26
C CYS A 204 -15.48 3.51 -17.33
N PHE A 205 -16.78 3.39 -17.05
CA PHE A 205 -17.86 3.90 -17.93
C PHE A 205 -18.35 5.29 -17.53
N GLY A 206 -17.53 6.04 -16.79
CA GLY A 206 -17.87 7.35 -16.26
C GLY A 206 -18.33 7.29 -14.82
N CYS A 207 -17.41 7.04 -13.89
CA CYS A 207 -17.63 7.24 -12.46
C CYS A 207 -17.55 8.72 -12.08
N ALA A 208 -17.92 9.09 -10.85
CA ALA A 208 -17.83 10.47 -10.37
C ALA A 208 -16.43 11.09 -10.53
N THR A 209 -15.37 10.29 -10.43
CA THR A 209 -13.97 10.70 -10.54
C THR A 209 -13.54 11.06 -11.97
N CYS A 210 -14.18 10.46 -12.99
CA CYS A 210 -13.86 10.67 -14.41
C CYS A 210 -14.87 11.56 -15.14
N ARG A 211 -15.91 12.04 -14.46
CA ARG A 211 -16.92 12.94 -15.03
C ARG A 211 -16.45 14.39 -14.89
N PHE A 212 -16.03 14.97 -15.99
CA PHE A 212 -15.64 16.38 -16.07
C PHE A 212 -16.75 17.15 -16.76
N SER A 213 -17.67 17.73 -15.98
CA SER A 213 -18.83 18.48 -16.51
C SER A 213 -18.46 19.76 -17.23
N ASP A 214 -17.25 20.26 -16.97
CA ASP A 214 -16.63 21.41 -17.62
C ASP A 214 -15.97 21.03 -18.96
N CYS A 215 -16.04 19.77 -19.38
CA CYS A 215 -15.43 19.26 -20.60
C CYS A 215 -16.48 18.73 -21.60
N GLY A 216 -16.51 19.32 -22.80
CA GLY A 216 -17.45 18.94 -23.88
C GLY A 216 -16.95 17.85 -24.84
N CYS A 217 -15.97 17.03 -24.47
CA CYS A 217 -15.50 15.96 -25.36
C CYS A 217 -16.48 14.77 -25.40
N GLN A 218 -16.37 13.94 -26.43
CA GLN A 218 -17.26 12.78 -26.60
C GLN A 218 -17.20 11.86 -25.37
N THR A 219 -16.01 11.52 -24.87
CA THR A 219 -15.84 10.68 -23.67
C THR A 219 -16.55 11.24 -22.44
N CYS A 220 -16.42 12.55 -22.16
CA CYS A 220 -17.10 13.19 -21.02
C CYS A 220 -18.62 13.25 -21.21
N THR A 221 -19.07 13.44 -22.45
CA THR A 221 -20.49 13.40 -22.81
C THR A 221 -21.07 12.01 -22.58
N ASP A 222 -20.36 10.96 -23.01
CA ASP A 222 -20.74 9.56 -22.82
C ASP A 222 -20.77 9.21 -21.34
N PHE A 223 -19.73 9.59 -20.58
CA PHE A 223 -19.63 9.34 -19.14
C PHE A 223 -20.74 10.03 -18.34
N THR A 224 -21.16 11.23 -18.77
CA THR A 224 -22.27 11.96 -18.15
C THR A 224 -23.63 11.39 -18.55
N SER A 225 -23.76 10.80 -19.74
CA SER A 225 -24.99 10.17 -20.20
C SER A 225 -25.21 8.80 -19.52
N ASN A 226 -24.16 7.99 -19.43
CA ASN A 226 -24.17 6.71 -18.71
C ASN A 226 -24.47 6.87 -17.21
N ALA A 227 -24.18 8.04 -16.64
CA ALA A 227 -24.46 8.38 -15.26
C ALA A 227 -25.95 8.54 -14.93
N LYS A 228 -26.74 8.91 -15.93
CA LYS A 228 -28.18 9.24 -15.79
C LYS A 228 -29.08 8.03 -16.05
N ALA A 229 -28.49 6.87 -16.36
CA ALA A 229 -29.17 5.60 -16.61
C ALA A 229 -29.24 4.73 -15.35
#